data_AF-A0A0R2D118-F1
#
_entry.id   AF-A0A0R2D118-F1
#
_cell.length_a   1.000
_cell.length_b   1.000
_cell.length_c   1.000
_cell.angle_alpha   90.00
_cell.angle_beta   90.00
_cell.angle_gamma   90.00
#
_symmetry.space_group_name_H-M   'P 1'
#
loop_
_entity.id
_entity.type
_entity.pdbx_description
1 polymer ?
#
loop_
_entity_poly.entity_id
_entity_poly.type
_entity_poly.pdbx_seq_one_letter_code
_entity_poly.pdbx_strand_id
1 'polypeptide(L)' 'MSQADSRVQLALIIMYLIGIICLIVTFFFLRKVNGRSWTKFSIGLMVVIMIMAVILNTVFNLS' A
#
# COMPACT_ATOMS: atom_id res chain seq x y z
N MET A 1 10.83 -18.30 14.88
CA MET A 1 9.62 -17.48 15.09
C MET A 1 8.53 -18.36 15.64
N SER A 2 7.85 -17.94 16.72
CA SER A 2 6.71 -18.65 17.26
C SER A 2 5.59 -18.71 16.22
N GLN A 3 4.75 -19.75 16.24
CA GLN A 3 3.58 -19.84 15.37
C GLN A 3 2.65 -18.63 15.54
N ALA A 4 2.66 -17.97 16.71
CA ALA A 4 1.96 -16.71 16.94
C ALA A 4 2.59 -15.55 16.14
N ASP A 5 3.93 -15.46 16.09
CA ASP A 5 4.64 -14.43 15.32
C ASP A 5 4.33 -14.55 13.83
N SER A 6 4.31 -15.77 13.30
CA SER A 6 3.99 -16.04 11.89
C SER A 6 2.57 -15.62 11.50
N ARG A 7 1.58 -15.80 12.41
CA ARG A 7 0.18 -15.40 12.16
C ARG A 7 0.01 -13.89 12.20
N VAL A 8 0.68 -13.22 13.14
CA VAL A 8 0.67 -11.75 13.22
C VAL A 8 1.32 -11.14 11.98
N GLN A 9 2.43 -11.70 11.53
CA GLN A 9 3.13 -11.25 10.33
C GLN A 9 2.29 -11.45 9.06
N LEU A 10 1.62 -12.59 8.93
CA LEU A 10 0.71 -12.86 7.82
C LEU A 10 -0.49 -11.89 7.82
N ALA A 11 -1.05 -11.58 9.00
CA ALA A 11 -2.10 -10.57 9.13
C ALA A 11 -1.63 -9.16 8.75
N LEU A 12 -0.41 -8.77 9.14
CA LEU A 12 0.22 -7.49 8.77
C LEU A 12 0.39 -7.37 7.25
N ILE A 13 0.88 -8.42 6.59
CA ILE A 13 1.04 -8.45 5.13
C ILE A 13 -0.31 -8.26 4.45
N ILE A 14 -1.34 -9.02 4.86
CA ILE A 14 -2.68 -8.92 4.28
C ILE A 14 -3.27 -7.52 4.47
N MET A 15 -3.14 -6.93 5.66
CA MET A 15 -3.63 -5.59 5.96
C MET A 15 -2.99 -4.53 5.05
N TYR A 16 -1.67 -4.57 4.89
CA TYR A 16 -0.95 -3.65 3.99
C TYR A 16 -1.37 -3.85 2.53
N LEU A 17 -1.55 -5.09 2.10
CA LEU A 17 -1.93 -5.43 0.73
C LEU A 17 -3.31 -4.87 0.37
N ILE A 18 -4.28 -4.99 1.29
CA ILE A 18 -5.61 -4.37 1.15
C ILE A 18 -5.51 -2.84 1.13
N GLY A 19 -4.67 -2.25 1.99
CA GLY A 19 -4.42 -0.81 2.01
C GLY A 19 -3.89 -0.29 0.68
N ILE A 20 -2.91 -0.97 0.09
CA ILE A 20 -2.34 -0.63 -1.22
C ILE A 20 -3.41 -0.71 -2.32
N ILE A 21 -4.22 -1.77 -2.35
CA ILE A 21 -5.32 -1.91 -3.33
C ILE A 21 -6.30 -0.75 -3.20
N CYS A 22 -6.68 -0.38 -1.98
CA CYS A 22 -7.61 0.72 -1.72
C CYS A 22 -7.06 2.07 -2.23
N LEU A 23 -5.76 2.31 -2.02
CA LEU A 23 -5.08 3.51 -2.54
C LEU A 23 -5.03 3.52 -4.07
N ILE A 24 -4.76 2.38 -4.71
CA ILE A 24 -4.76 2.25 -6.19
C ILE A 24 -6.16 2.52 -6.76
N VAL A 25 -7.21 1.95 -6.15
CA VAL A 25 -8.60 2.18 -6.57
C VAL A 25 -8.98 3.65 -6.41
N THR A 26 -8.63 4.26 -5.27
CA THR A 26 -8.86 5.69 -5.01
C THR A 26 -8.16 6.56 -6.03
N PHE A 27 -6.91 6.22 -6.39
CA PHE A 27 -6.16 6.90 -7.43
C PHE A 27 -6.88 6.82 -8.80
N PHE A 28 -7.36 5.63 -9.16
CA PHE A 28 -8.07 5.44 -10.43
C PHE A 28 -9.40 6.18 -10.46
N PHE A 29 -10.13 6.17 -9.35
CA PHE A 29 -11.37 6.91 -9.18
C PHE A 29 -11.14 8.42 -9.30
N LEU A 30 -10.13 8.95 -8.62
CA LEU A 30 -9.76 10.37 -8.71
C LEU A 30 -9.28 10.75 -10.10
N ARG A 31 -8.51 9.89 -10.77
CA ARG A 31 -8.13 10.08 -12.18
C ARG A 31 -9.36 10.19 -13.07
N LYS A 32 -10.37 9.33 -12.86
CA LYS A 32 -11.62 9.33 -13.64
C LYS A 32 -12.44 10.60 -13.39
N VAL A 33 -12.54 11.06 -12.14
CA VAL A 33 -13.32 12.26 -11.78
C VAL A 33 -12.62 13.55 -12.20
N ASN A 34 -11.30 13.63 -12.05
CA ASN A 34 -10.56 14.87 -12.23
C ASN A 34 -10.12 15.11 -13.70
N GLY A 35 -10.22 14.10 -14.58
CA GLY A 35 -9.87 14.19 -16.01
C GLY A 35 -8.38 14.41 -16.32
N ARG A 36 -7.58 14.83 -15.34
CA ARG A 36 -6.12 14.97 -15.41
C ARG A 36 -5.46 13.78 -14.72
N SER A 37 -4.62 13.06 -15.46
CA SER A 37 -3.90 11.88 -14.95
C SER A 37 -2.91 12.22 -13.81
N TRP A 38 -2.34 13.41 -13.79
CA TRP A 38 -1.27 13.79 -12.87
C TRP A 38 -1.63 15.10 -12.17
N THR A 39 -2.18 14.99 -10.98
CA THR A 39 -2.41 16.13 -10.08
C THR A 39 -1.47 16.04 -8.89
N LYS A 40 -1.22 17.16 -8.19
CA LYS A 40 -0.39 17.18 -6.98
C LYS A 40 -0.84 16.13 -5.95
N PHE A 41 -2.15 15.87 -5.90
CA PHE A 41 -2.75 14.82 -5.08
C PHE A 41 -2.33 13.40 -5.53
N SER A 42 -2.37 13.13 -6.82
CA SER A 42 -1.95 11.86 -7.42
C SER A 42 -0.46 11.57 -7.17
N ILE A 43 0.40 12.60 -7.24
CA ILE A 43 1.83 12.47 -6.89
C ILE A 43 1.99 12.13 -5.41
N GLY A 44 1.26 12.79 -4.51
CA GLY A 44 1.26 12.47 -3.07
C GLY A 44 0.80 11.04 -2.79
N LEU A 45 -0.26 10.58 -3.46
CA LEU A 45 -0.75 9.20 -3.37
C LEU A 45 0.31 8.18 -3.80
N MET A 46 1.05 8.48 -4.87
CA MET A 46 2.09 7.61 -5.40
C MET A 46 3.26 7.48 -4.42
N VAL A 47 3.62 8.54 -3.71
CA VAL A 47 4.63 8.53 -2.63
C VAL A 47 4.15 7.66 -1.47
N VAL A 48 2.89 7.78 -1.05
CA VAL A 48 2.33 6.95 0.04
C VAL A 48 2.35 5.47 -0.32
N ILE A 49 1.96 5.11 -1.56
CA ILE A 49 2.03 3.73 -2.06
C ILE A 49 3.49 3.24 -2.02
N MET A 50 4.45 4.07 -2.41
CA MET A 50 5.87 3.70 -2.37
C MET A 50 6.38 3.45 -0.95
N ILE A 51 6.03 4.30 0.01
CA ILE A 51 6.39 4.12 1.42
C ILE A 51 5.81 2.79 1.95
N MET A 52 4.53 2.52 1.67
CA MET A 52 3.89 1.27 2.06
C MET A 52 4.56 0.04 1.42
N ALA A 53 4.98 0.13 0.16
CA ALA A 53 5.71 -0.95 -0.50
C ALA A 53 7.10 -1.19 0.12
N VAL A 54 7.83 -0.13 0.49
CA VAL A 54 9.11 -0.23 1.19
C VAL A 54 8.92 -0.89 2.56
N ILE A 55 7.90 -0.50 3.31
CA ILE A 55 7.59 -1.13 4.61
C ILE A 55 7.26 -2.61 4.41
N LEU A 56 6.45 -2.96 3.40
CA LEU A 56 6.13 -4.36 3.08
C LEU A 56 7.39 -5.17 2.77
N ASN A 57 8.27 -4.63 1.93
CA ASN A 57 9.53 -5.28 1.58
C ASN A 57 10.42 -5.45 2.82
N THR A 58 10.45 -4.46 3.70
CA THR A 58 11.18 -4.51 4.97
C THR A 58 10.62 -5.61 5.88
N VAL A 59 9.29 -5.75 6.00
CA VAL A 59 8.62 -6.81 6.77
C VAL A 59 8.88 -8.21 6.19
N PHE A 60 9.00 -8.32 4.86
CA PHE A 60 9.35 -9.58 4.20
C PHE A 60 10.82 -9.95 4.37
N ASN A 61 11.72 -8.98 4.34
CA ASN A 61 13.18 -9.21 4.32
C ASN A 61 13.83 -9.23 5.72
N LEU A 62 13.16 -8.65 6.74
CA LEU A 62 13.50 -8.85 8.16
C LEU A 62 12.88 -10.14 8.75
N SER A 63 12.13 -10.90 7.94
CA SER A 63 11.62 -12.21 8.31
C SER A 63 12.65 -13.31 8.15
#